data_AF-A2A221-F1
#
_entry.id   AF-A2A221-F1
#
_cell.length_a   1.000
_cell.length_b   1.000
_cell.length_c   1.000
_cell.angle_alpha   90.00
_cell.angle_beta   90.00
_cell.angle_gamma   90.00
#
_symmetry.space_group_name_H-M   'P 1'
#
loop_
_entity.id
_entity.type
_entity.pdbx_description
1 polymer ?
#
loop_
_entity_poly.entity_id
_entity_poly.type
_entity_poly.pdbx_seq_one_letter_code
_entity_poly.pdbx_strand_id
1 'polypeptide(L)' 'MNKARALAHAANVLPVIKQIRVGGASLRQIAAELNARGIKTSRGGRWHATTVRNLLLLPDLHESIKGF' A
#
# COMPACT_ATOMS: atom_id res chain seq x y z
N MET A 1 18.70 -5.47 -0.68
CA MET A 1 18.34 -4.74 0.56
C MET A 1 16.92 -4.12 0.62
N ASN A 2 16.07 -4.18 -0.43
CA ASN A 2 14.84 -3.35 -0.49
C ASN A 2 13.49 -4.03 -0.24
N LYS A 3 13.40 -5.38 -0.27
CA LYS A 3 12.12 -6.10 -0.16
C LYS A 3 11.63 -6.25 1.29
N ALA A 4 12.51 -6.64 2.21
CA ALA A 4 12.15 -6.85 3.62
C ALA A 4 11.65 -5.58 4.32
N ARG A 5 12.32 -4.43 4.12
CA ARG A 5 11.85 -3.13 4.63
C ARG A 5 10.52 -2.69 4.01
N ALA A 6 10.32 -2.97 2.72
CA ALA A 6 9.05 -2.69 2.06
C ALA A 6 7.92 -3.58 2.60
N LEU A 7 8.19 -4.86 2.88
CA LEU A 7 7.23 -5.81 3.46
C LEU A 7 6.87 -5.44 4.91
N ALA A 8 7.85 -5.16 5.76
CA ALA A 8 7.60 -4.75 7.15
C ALA A 8 6.76 -3.45 7.21
N HIS A 9 7.07 -2.49 6.34
CA HIS A 9 6.26 -1.28 6.23
C HIS A 9 4.88 -1.56 5.62
N ALA A 10 4.79 -2.46 4.64
CA ALA A 10 3.52 -2.89 4.05
C ALA A 10 2.59 -3.49 5.11
N ALA A 11 3.10 -4.31 6.03
CA ALA A 11 2.29 -4.88 7.10
C ALA A 11 1.59 -3.80 7.96
N ASN A 12 2.28 -2.68 8.22
CA ASN A 12 1.71 -1.57 8.98
C ASN A 12 0.69 -0.74 8.17
N VAL A 13 0.89 -0.60 6.86
CA VAL A 13 0.05 0.25 6.00
C VAL A 13 -1.09 -0.53 5.33
N LEU A 14 -1.00 -1.87 5.27
CA LEU A 14 -1.98 -2.74 4.65
C LEU A 14 -3.40 -2.57 5.21
N PRO A 15 -3.64 -2.47 6.53
CA PRO A 15 -4.98 -2.25 7.05
C PRO A 15 -5.62 -0.97 6.50
N VAL A 16 -4.82 0.10 6.36
CA VAL A 16 -5.27 1.38 5.79
C VAL A 16 -5.57 1.22 4.30
N ILE A 17 -4.69 0.55 3.54
CA ILE A 17 -4.93 0.28 2.12
C ILE A 17 -6.20 -0.55 1.91
N LYS A 18 -6.46 -1.55 2.77
CA LYS A 18 -7.68 -2.37 2.75
C LYS A 18 -8.92 -1.50 2.98
N GLN A 19 -8.93 -0.67 4.02
CA GLN A 19 -10.05 0.24 4.30
C GLN A 19 -10.36 1.16 3.11
N ILE A 20 -9.33 1.72 2.46
CA ILE A 20 -9.53 2.60 1.30
C ILE A 20 -10.03 1.80 0.09
N ARG A 21 -9.57 0.55 -0.09
CA ARG A 21 -9.93 -0.31 -1.22
C ARG A 21 -11.35 -0.87 -1.14
N VAL A 22 -11.89 -1.11 0.06
CA VAL A 22 -13.26 -1.62 0.25
C VAL A 22 -14.31 -0.73 -0.45
N GLY A 23 -14.04 0.58 -0.59
CA GLY A 23 -14.89 1.51 -1.35
C GLY A 23 -14.68 1.52 -2.87
N GLY A 24 -13.93 0.57 -3.44
CA GLY A 24 -13.63 0.54 -4.88
C GLY A 24 -12.55 1.52 -5.35
N ALA A 25 -11.76 2.08 -4.41
CA ALA A 25 -10.75 3.07 -4.75
C ALA A 25 -9.69 2.53 -5.72
N SER A 26 -9.40 3.31 -6.76
CA SER A 26 -8.28 3.08 -7.67
C SER A 26 -6.93 3.23 -6.96
N LEU A 27 -5.86 2.70 -7.57
CA LEU A 27 -4.49 2.83 -7.06
C LEU A 27 -4.04 4.28 -6.87
N ARG A 28 -4.54 5.19 -7.73
CA ARG A 28 -4.28 6.64 -7.63
C ARG A 28 -4.98 7.24 -6.42
N GLN A 29 -6.24 6.87 -6.18
CA GLN A 29 -7.00 7.32 -5.00
C GLN A 29 -6.36 6.80 -3.71
N ILE A 30 -5.93 5.54 -3.67
CA ILE A 30 -5.19 4.99 -2.52
C ILE A 30 -3.91 5.79 -2.26
N ALA A 31 -3.11 6.09 -3.30
CA ALA A 31 -1.90 6.89 -3.14
C ALA A 31 -2.19 8.32 -2.67
N ALA A 32 -3.24 8.95 -3.21
CA ALA A 32 -3.66 10.30 -2.82
C ALA A 32 -4.06 10.33 -1.33
N GLU A 33 -4.87 9.38 -0.90
CA GLU A 33 -5.35 9.25 0.48
C GLU A 33 -4.20 8.99 1.47
N LEU A 34 -3.27 8.09 1.14
CA LEU A 34 -2.08 7.85 1.97
C LEU A 34 -1.23 9.12 2.13
N ASN A 35 -1.07 9.89 1.05
CA ASN A 35 -0.36 11.16 1.09
C ASN A 35 -1.12 12.23 1.89
N ALA A 36 -2.45 12.30 1.76
CA ALA A 36 -3.30 13.23 2.51
C ALA A 36 -3.23 12.95 4.02
N ARG A 37 -3.15 11.67 4.41
CA ARG A 37 -2.91 11.23 5.79
C ARG A 37 -1.47 11.41 6.27
N GLY A 38 -0.57 11.92 5.44
CA GLY A 38 0.83 12.13 5.78
C GLY A 38 1.67 10.84 5.90
N ILE A 39 1.12 9.69 5.50
CA ILE A 39 1.81 8.39 5.58
C ILE A 39 2.93 8.38 4.53
N LYS A 40 4.18 8.34 4.98
CA LYS A 40 5.34 8.24 4.09
C LYS A 40 5.58 6.79 3.67
N THR A 41 6.14 6.61 2.49
CA THR A 41 6.66 5.29 2.07
C THR A 41 7.82 4.86 2.97
N SER A 42 8.22 3.59 2.89
CA SER A 42 9.37 3.05 3.64
C SER A 42 10.70 3.80 3.42
N ARG A 43 10.81 4.59 2.36
CA ARG A 43 11.99 5.44 2.06
C ARG A 43 11.76 6.93 2.37
N GLY A 44 10.67 7.29 3.03
CA GLY A 44 10.33 8.69 3.35
C GLY A 44 9.70 9.48 2.20
N GLY A 45 9.59 8.90 1.01
CA GLY A 45 8.96 9.52 -0.16
C GLY A 45 7.44 9.49 -0.14
N ARG A 46 6.81 10.22 -1.09
CA ARG A 46 5.36 10.21 -1.33
C ARG A 46 4.90 8.90 -1.96
N TRP A 47 3.62 8.58 -1.77
CA TRP A 47 2.98 7.47 -2.46
C TRP A 47 2.66 7.83 -3.91
N HIS A 48 2.98 6.93 -4.83
CA HIS A 48 2.53 6.96 -6.22
C HIS A 48 1.73 5.68 -6.52
N ALA A 49 0.83 5.73 -7.51
CA ALA A 49 0.02 4.58 -7.90
C ALA A 49 0.87 3.34 -8.26
N THR A 50 2.05 3.54 -8.86
CA THR A 50 3.02 2.48 -9.16
C THR A 50 3.61 1.86 -7.89
N THR A 51 3.89 2.67 -6.86
CA THR A 51 4.33 2.18 -5.54
C THR A 51 3.24 1.32 -4.89
N VAL A 52 1.98 1.76 -4.97
CA VAL A 52 0.84 0.98 -4.47
C VAL A 52 0.71 -0.33 -5.26
N ARG A 53 0.75 -0.29 -6.60
CA ARG A 53 0.73 -1.49 -7.45
C ARG A 53 1.81 -2.49 -7.05
N ASN A 54 3.06 -2.04 -6.94
CA ASN A 54 4.19 -2.91 -6.63
C ASN A 54 4.06 -3.56 -5.26
N LEU A 55 3.47 -2.85 -4.30
CA LEU A 55 3.19 -3.36 -2.97
C LEU A 55 2.11 -4.46 -3.02
N LEU A 56 1.02 -4.24 -3.78
CA LEU A 56 -0.06 -5.20 -3.98
C LEU A 56 0.35 -6.46 -4.78
N LEU A 57 1.41 -6.37 -5.59
CA LEU A 57 1.96 -7.49 -6.34
C LEU A 57 2.91 -8.38 -5.51
N LEU A 58 3.24 -7.99 -4.26
CA LEU A 58 4.03 -8.85 -3.39
C LEU A 58 3.21 -10.09 -3.02
N PRO A 59 3.76 -11.32 -3.16
CA PRO A 59 3.01 -12.56 -2.95
C PRO A 59 2.25 -12.60 -1.62
N ASP A 60 2.94 -12.30 -0.52
CA ASP A 60 2.37 -12.32 0.84
C ASP A 60 1.22 -11.32 1.01
N LEU A 61 1.24 -10.22 0.26
CA LEU A 61 0.21 -9.18 0.33
C LEU A 61 -0.98 -9.45 -0.58
N HIS A 62 -0.72 -10.01 -1.75
CA HIS A 62 -1.73 -10.35 -2.74
C HIS A 62 -2.72 -11.36 -2.15
N GLU A 63 -2.22 -12.42 -1.49
CA GLU A 63 -3.08 -13.43 -0.84
C GLU A 63 -3.90 -12.83 0.32
N SER A 64 -3.33 -11.89 1.07
CA SER A 64 -4.04 -11.19 2.15
C SER A 64 -5.17 -10.27 1.67
N ILE A 65 -5.18 -9.89 0.39
CA ILE A 65 -6.18 -8.96 -0.18
C ILE A 65 -7.29 -9.71 -0.93
N LYS A 66 -7.01 -10.90 -1.48
CA LYS A 66 -7.99 -11.77 -2.12
C LYS A 66 -9.00 -12.42 -1.16
N GLY A 67 -8.73 -12.41 0.14
CA GLY A 67 -9.59 -13.01 1.17
C GLY A 67 -10.92 -12.29 1.46
N PHE A 68 -11.46 -11.52 0.51
CA PHE A 68 -12.76 -10.84 0.57
C PHE A 68 -13.56 -11.15 -0.70
#